data_AF-A0A357NAD1-F1
#
_entry.id   AF-A0A357NAD1-F1
#
_cell.length_a   1.000
_cell.length_b   1.000
_cell.length_c   1.000
_cell.angle_alpha   90.00
_cell.angle_beta   90.00
_cell.angle_gamma   90.00
#
_symmetry.space_group_name_H-M   'P 1'
#
loop_
_entity.id
_entity.type
_entity.pdbx_description
1 polymer ?
#
loop_
_entity_poly.entity_id
_entity_poly.type
_entity_poly.pdbx_seq_one_letter_code
_entity_poly.pdbx_strand_id
1 'polypeptide(L)'
;ELPALEIPRYTEEFFFALQAKGITPVVAHPERQAELIRHPEIIIGWLQKGILVQINGPSLTGRFGQKVKGMAELLLVHNMVHCIGSDAHGVRSRKPELFDARTRIRALTGEEAMRHLLLDNPQMILYSKEIPVAEIPVEIKTNRSRGILGRLTNFVRTRLMVD
;
A
#
# COMPACT_ATOMS: atom_id res chain seq x y z
N GLU A 1 8.73 7.43 8.34
CA GLU A 1 8.63 7.95 6.95
C GLU A 1 10.03 7.99 6.33
N LEU A 2 10.14 7.93 5.00
CA LEU A 2 11.41 8.13 4.28
C LEU A 2 11.48 9.57 3.73
N PRO A 3 12.67 10.12 3.44
CA PRO A 3 12.81 11.40 2.75
C PRO A 3 12.02 11.43 1.43
N ALA A 4 11.49 12.60 1.08
CA ALA A 4 10.57 12.72 -0.04
C ALA A 4 11.22 12.50 -1.41
N LEU A 5 12.52 12.80 -1.56
CA LEU A 5 13.19 12.83 -2.86
C LEU A 5 14.07 11.60 -3.14
N GLU A 6 14.61 10.98 -2.09
CA GLU A 6 15.58 9.90 -2.19
C GLU A 6 15.36 8.85 -1.11
N ILE A 7 15.85 7.63 -1.39
CA ILE A 7 15.88 6.55 -0.41
C ILE A 7 17.29 6.54 0.21
N PRO A 8 17.43 6.77 1.52
CA PRO A 8 18.73 6.69 2.18
C PRO A 8 19.40 5.35 1.92
N ARG A 9 20.70 5.34 1.62
CA ARG A 9 21.46 4.12 1.30
C ARG A 9 21.40 3.06 2.41
N TYR A 10 21.29 3.50 3.67
CA TYR A 10 21.20 2.62 4.84
C TYR A 10 19.79 2.07 5.10
N THR A 11 18.79 2.35 4.24
CA THR A 11 17.38 2.00 4.51
C THR A 11 17.20 0.49 4.71
N GLU A 12 17.80 -0.34 3.86
CA GLU A 12 17.67 -1.80 3.99
C GLU A 12 18.43 -2.36 5.21
N GLU A 13 19.62 -1.84 5.49
CA GLU A 13 20.39 -2.19 6.69
C GLU A 13 19.61 -1.85 7.97
N PHE A 14 18.95 -0.69 7.96
CA PHE A 14 18.10 -0.25 9.06
C PHE A 14 16.87 -1.16 9.24
N PHE A 15 16.19 -1.55 8.16
CA PHE A 15 15.11 -2.52 8.22
C PHE A 15 15.56 -3.87 8.78
N PHE A 16 16.69 -4.39 8.32
CA PHE A 16 17.28 -5.61 8.84
C PHE A 16 17.59 -5.50 10.33
N ALA A 17 18.19 -4.39 10.78
CA ALA A 17 18.51 -4.18 12.19
C ALA A 17 17.27 -4.11 13.09
N LEU A 18 16.14 -3.59 12.58
CA LEU A 18 14.85 -3.63 13.29
C LEU A 18 14.31 -5.05 13.38
N GLN A 19 14.32 -5.80 12.28
CA GLN A 19 13.84 -7.18 12.25
C GLN A 19 14.68 -8.11 13.13
N ALA A 20 16.00 -7.92 13.19
CA ALA A 20 16.89 -8.64 14.10
C ALA A 20 16.55 -8.41 15.59
N LYS A 21 15.83 -7.33 15.91
CA LYS A 21 15.31 -7.02 17.25
C LYS A 21 13.85 -7.47 17.45
N GLY A 22 13.27 -8.22 16.51
CA GLY A 22 11.87 -8.65 16.53
C GLY A 22 10.87 -7.54 16.18
N ILE A 23 11.32 -6.44 15.55
CA ILE A 23 10.45 -5.33 15.15
C ILE A 23 10.18 -5.41 13.65
N THR A 24 8.92 -5.57 13.28
CA THR A 24 8.48 -5.52 11.87
C THR A 24 8.29 -4.07 11.41
N PRO A 25 9.07 -3.57 10.45
CA PRO A 25 8.93 -2.19 9.98
C PRO A 25 7.67 -1.99 9.13
N VAL A 26 7.04 -0.83 9.27
CA VAL A 26 5.96 -0.35 8.39
C VAL A 26 6.45 0.90 7.66
N VAL A 27 6.60 0.82 6.34
CA VAL A 27 6.95 1.97 5.51
C VAL A 27 5.71 2.82 5.31
N ALA A 28 5.78 4.04 5.85
CA ALA A 28 4.72 5.03 5.74
C ALA A 28 4.74 5.73 4.38
N HIS A 29 3.55 5.77 3.79
CA HIS A 29 3.12 6.44 2.55
C HIS A 29 4.12 6.43 1.39
N PRO A 30 4.70 5.27 1.01
CA PRO A 30 5.69 5.17 -0.06
C PRO A 30 5.21 5.73 -1.41
N GLU A 31 3.89 5.91 -1.59
CA GLU A 31 3.32 6.55 -2.77
C GLU A 31 3.68 8.04 -2.93
N ARG A 32 4.29 8.66 -1.90
CA ARG A 32 4.67 10.08 -1.89
C ARG A 32 6.16 10.31 -2.18
N GLN A 33 6.97 9.26 -2.21
CA GLN A 33 8.42 9.32 -2.35
C GLN A 33 8.77 9.28 -3.84
N ALA A 34 9.47 10.30 -4.32
CA ALA A 34 9.76 10.48 -5.74
C ALA A 34 10.53 9.29 -6.33
N GLU A 35 11.46 8.72 -5.58
CA GLU A 35 12.23 7.55 -6.01
C GLU A 35 11.37 6.30 -6.13
N LEU A 36 10.46 6.06 -5.18
CA LEU A 36 9.56 4.90 -5.22
C LEU A 36 8.49 5.03 -6.29
N ILE A 37 8.07 6.25 -6.63
CA ILE A 37 7.20 6.49 -7.78
C ILE A 37 7.91 6.15 -9.10
N ARG A 38 9.23 6.42 -9.19
CA ARG A 38 10.04 6.07 -10.37
C ARG A 38 10.36 4.58 -10.43
N HIS A 39 10.63 3.98 -9.27
CA HIS A 39 11.14 2.62 -9.10
C HIS A 39 10.27 1.82 -8.11
N PRO A 40 9.00 1.56 -8.43
CA PRO A 40 8.07 0.88 -7.53
C PRO A 40 8.48 -0.59 -7.24
N GLU A 41 9.32 -1.19 -8.09
CA GLU A 41 9.94 -2.50 -7.89
C GLU A 41 10.76 -2.61 -6.60
N ILE A 42 11.30 -1.51 -6.09
CA ILE A 42 12.02 -1.49 -4.81
C ILE A 42 11.11 -1.98 -3.67
N ILE A 43 9.82 -1.60 -3.74
CA ILE A 43 8.84 -2.00 -2.73
C ILE A 43 8.60 -3.52 -2.77
N ILE A 44 8.65 -4.16 -3.95
CA ILE A 44 8.54 -5.63 -4.05
C ILE A 44 9.65 -6.28 -3.22
N GLY A 45 10.89 -5.80 -3.37
CA GLY A 45 12.02 -6.32 -2.59
C GLY A 45 11.83 -6.14 -1.08
N TRP A 46 11.20 -5.06 -0.64
CA TRP A 46 10.86 -4.84 0.77
C TRP A 46 9.76 -5.80 1.26
N LEU A 47 8.69 -5.97 0.47
CA LEU A 47 7.60 -6.90 0.80
C LEU A 47 8.12 -8.34 0.94
N GLN A 48 9.01 -8.77 0.04
CA GLN A 48 9.64 -10.09 0.08
C GLN A 48 10.49 -10.31 1.35
N LYS A 49 11.02 -9.23 1.92
CA LYS A 49 11.76 -9.24 3.19
C LYS A 49 10.83 -9.12 4.42
N GLY A 50 9.51 -9.12 4.23
CA GLY A 50 8.53 -9.00 5.32
C GLY A 50 8.33 -7.58 5.83
N ILE A 51 8.71 -6.57 5.05
CA ILE A 51 8.46 -5.16 5.38
C ILE A 51 7.04 -4.78 4.97
N LEU A 52 6.32 -4.12 5.89
CA LEU A 52 4.95 -3.73 5.66
C LEU A 52 4.85 -2.34 5.02
N VAL A 53 3.70 -2.04 4.43
CA VAL A 53 3.44 -0.80 3.67
C VAL A 53 2.12 -0.21 4.12
N GLN A 54 2.14 1.08 4.44
CA GLN A 54 0.95 1.87 4.73
C GLN A 54 0.82 2.97 3.68
N ILE A 55 -0.32 3.11 3.01
CA ILE A 55 -0.57 4.26 2.10
C ILE A 55 -1.59 5.23 2.72
N ASN A 56 -1.58 6.48 2.28
CA ASN A 56 -2.52 7.48 2.76
C ASN A 56 -3.84 7.46 1.97
N GLY A 57 -4.97 7.44 2.67
CA GLY A 57 -6.30 7.57 2.07
C GLY A 57 -6.44 8.77 1.13
N PRO A 58 -6.01 9.99 1.54
CA PRO A 58 -6.05 11.16 0.67
C PRO A 58 -5.18 11.08 -0.60
N SER A 59 -4.19 10.18 -0.65
CA SER A 59 -3.45 9.90 -1.89
C SER A 59 -4.38 9.34 -2.97
N LEU A 60 -5.33 8.47 -2.60
CA LEU A 60 -6.29 7.85 -3.52
C LEU A 60 -7.35 8.83 -4.05
N THR A 61 -7.59 9.94 -3.35
CA THR A 61 -8.52 10.99 -3.80
C THR A 61 -7.83 12.06 -4.66
N GLY A 62 -6.51 11.97 -4.84
CA GLY A 62 -5.74 12.91 -5.68
C GLY A 62 -5.26 14.16 -4.96
N ARG A 63 -5.39 14.22 -3.63
CA ARG A 63 -5.03 15.38 -2.81
C ARG A 63 -3.57 15.82 -2.98
N PHE A 64 -2.66 14.86 -3.21
CA PHE A 64 -1.22 15.09 -3.37
C PHE A 64 -0.78 15.06 -4.85
N GLY A 65 -1.72 15.17 -5.79
CA GLY A 65 -1.46 15.17 -7.23
C GLY A 65 -1.57 13.80 -7.89
N GLN A 66 -1.61 13.80 -9.23
CA GLN A 66 -1.94 12.60 -10.02
C GLN A 66 -0.86 11.51 -9.98
N LYS A 67 0.42 11.88 -9.84
CA LYS A 67 1.50 10.90 -9.71
C LYS A 67 1.36 10.08 -8.42
N VAL A 68 1.11 10.76 -7.31
CA VAL A 68 0.89 10.14 -6.00
C VAL A 68 -0.35 9.26 -6.02
N LYS A 69 -1.45 9.76 -6.61
CA LYS A 69 -2.66 8.95 -6.80
C LYS A 69 -2.40 7.70 -7.64
N GLY A 70 -1.73 7.84 -8.77
CA GLY A 70 -1.39 6.72 -9.64
C GLY A 70 -0.55 5.67 -8.94
N MET A 71 0.44 6.10 -8.14
CA MET A 71 1.27 5.20 -7.35
C MET A 71 0.47 4.52 -6.22
N ALA A 72 -0.39 5.25 -5.50
CA ALA A 72 -1.26 4.68 -4.48
C ALA A 72 -2.18 3.59 -5.05
N GLU A 73 -2.79 3.86 -6.21
CA GLU A 73 -3.65 2.90 -6.90
C GLU A 73 -2.87 1.71 -7.43
N LEU A 74 -1.66 1.93 -7.98
CA LEU A 74 -0.76 0.89 -8.43
C LEU A 74 -0.45 -0.10 -7.29
N LEU A 75 0.00 0.40 -6.14
CA LEU A 75 0.30 -0.44 -4.98
C LEU A 75 -0.94 -1.22 -4.53
N LEU A 76 -2.09 -0.55 -4.49
CA LEU A 76 -3.34 -1.14 -4.02
C LEU A 76 -3.83 -2.27 -4.93
N VAL A 77 -3.86 -2.07 -6.25
CA VAL A 77 -4.34 -3.08 -7.21
C VAL A 77 -3.36 -4.25 -7.41
N HIS A 78 -2.15 -4.12 -6.89
CA HIS A 78 -1.11 -5.15 -6.92
C HIS A 78 -0.89 -5.81 -5.55
N ASN A 79 -1.81 -5.61 -4.58
CA ASN A 79 -1.75 -6.19 -3.23
C ASN A 79 -0.47 -5.84 -2.44
N MET A 80 0.11 -4.65 -2.70
CA MET A 80 1.37 -4.20 -2.09
C MET A 80 1.13 -3.31 -0.84
N VAL A 81 -0.09 -3.29 -0.30
CA VAL A 81 -0.51 -2.41 0.79
C VAL A 81 -1.03 -3.26 1.94
N HIS A 82 -0.59 -2.96 3.15
CA HIS A 82 -1.01 -3.67 4.37
C HIS A 82 -2.03 -2.87 5.17
N CYS A 83 -1.94 -1.54 5.19
CA CYS A 83 -2.96 -0.71 5.82
C CYS A 83 -3.10 0.66 5.16
N ILE A 84 -4.22 1.32 5.44
CA ILE A 84 -4.50 2.67 4.94
C ILE A 84 -4.74 3.62 6.12
N GLY A 85 -3.95 4.68 6.17
CA GLY A 85 -4.00 5.71 7.20
C GLY A 85 -4.51 7.04 6.64
N SER A 86 -4.99 7.93 7.51
CA SER A 86 -5.37 9.28 7.08
C SER A 86 -4.17 10.22 6.93
N ASP A 87 -3.13 9.99 7.74
CA ASP A 87 -2.00 10.91 7.93
C ASP A 87 -2.51 12.34 8.22
N ALA A 88 -3.52 12.43 9.10
CA ALA A 88 -4.12 13.67 9.53
C ALA A 88 -3.18 14.47 10.45
N HIS A 89 -3.11 15.79 10.26
CA HIS A 89 -2.31 16.71 11.09
C HIS A 89 -3.16 17.81 11.73
N GLY A 90 -4.49 17.68 11.67
CA GLY A 90 -5.40 18.59 12.36
C GLY A 90 -6.79 18.65 11.73
N VAL A 91 -7.71 19.34 12.40
CA VAL A 91 -9.12 19.41 12.00
C VAL A 91 -9.41 20.43 10.89
N ARG A 92 -8.40 21.18 10.42
CA ARG A 92 -8.58 22.24 9.40
C ARG A 92 -7.88 21.93 8.08
N SER A 93 -6.57 21.72 8.10
CA SER A 93 -5.78 21.47 6.89
C SER A 93 -5.84 19.99 6.52
N ARG A 94 -5.18 19.09 7.25
CA ARG A 94 -5.11 17.64 7.00
C ARG A 94 -6.09 16.87 7.88
N LYS A 95 -7.38 16.97 7.56
CA LYS A 95 -8.46 16.25 8.26
C LYS A 95 -8.32 14.72 8.05
N PRO A 96 -8.88 13.90 8.96
CA PRO A 96 -8.91 12.44 8.80
C PRO A 96 -9.91 12.02 7.70
N GLU A 97 -9.60 12.36 6.45
CA GLU A 97 -10.41 12.10 5.26
C GLU A 97 -10.24 10.66 4.77
N LEU A 98 -10.63 9.68 5.59
CA LEU A 98 -10.72 8.28 5.16
C LEU A 98 -12.07 7.97 4.50
N PHE A 99 -13.11 8.75 4.80
CA PHE A 99 -14.45 8.54 4.27
C PHE A 99 -14.48 8.65 2.73
N ASP A 100 -13.87 9.71 2.19
CA ASP A 100 -13.80 9.94 0.74
C ASP A 100 -12.93 8.88 0.04
N ALA A 101 -11.89 8.42 0.72
CA ALA A 101 -11.04 7.34 0.22
C ALA A 101 -11.77 5.99 0.24
N ARG A 102 -12.67 5.73 1.20
CA ARG A 102 -13.40 4.45 1.35
C ARG A 102 -14.08 4.00 0.07
N THR A 103 -14.80 4.91 -0.59
CA THR A 103 -15.49 4.60 -1.85
C THR A 103 -14.52 4.19 -2.95
N ARG A 104 -13.36 4.86 -3.06
CA ARG A 104 -12.31 4.54 -4.03
C ARG A 104 -11.62 3.22 -3.70
N ILE A 105 -11.29 2.97 -2.44
CA ILE A 105 -10.68 1.72 -1.97
C ILE A 105 -11.60 0.56 -2.31
N ARG A 106 -12.87 0.62 -1.90
CA ARG A 106 -13.87 -0.41 -2.22
C ARG A 106 -13.98 -0.68 -3.71
N ALA A 107 -13.98 0.36 -4.55
CA ALA A 107 -14.07 0.20 -6.00
C ALA A 107 -12.85 -0.49 -6.61
N LEU A 108 -11.66 -0.35 -5.99
CA LEU A 108 -10.42 -0.94 -6.49
C LEU A 108 -10.15 -2.34 -5.94
N THR A 109 -10.60 -2.63 -4.70
CA THR A 109 -10.23 -3.86 -3.98
C THR A 109 -11.41 -4.78 -3.65
N GLY A 110 -12.64 -4.28 -3.70
CA GLY A 110 -13.81 -4.95 -3.13
C GLY A 110 -13.96 -4.71 -1.61
N GLU A 111 -15.11 -5.10 -1.06
CA GLU A 111 -15.49 -4.84 0.34
C GLU A 111 -14.61 -5.59 1.34
N GLU A 112 -14.32 -6.87 1.08
CA GLU A 112 -13.54 -7.72 1.99
C GLU A 112 -12.09 -7.22 2.14
N ALA A 113 -11.40 -6.97 1.03
CA ALA A 113 -10.04 -6.43 1.06
C ALA A 113 -10.00 -5.01 1.66
N MET A 114 -11.01 -4.18 1.39
CA MET A 114 -11.11 -2.86 2.03
C MET A 114 -11.20 -3.00 3.56
N ARG A 115 -11.99 -3.96 4.07
CA ARG A 115 -12.10 -4.23 5.51
C ARG A 115 -10.74 -4.63 6.11
N HIS A 116 -9.99 -5.52 5.44
CA HIS A 116 -8.65 -5.89 5.88
C HIS A 116 -7.73 -4.67 5.97
N LEU A 117 -7.73 -3.82 4.95
CA LEU A 117 -6.83 -2.66 4.85
C LEU A 117 -7.15 -1.52 5.84
N LEU A 118 -8.43 -1.33 6.18
CA LEU A 118 -8.89 -0.24 7.04
C LEU A 118 -9.12 -0.64 8.49
N LEU A 119 -9.36 -1.93 8.78
CA LEU A 119 -9.75 -2.40 10.10
C LEU A 119 -8.87 -3.54 10.60
N ASP A 120 -8.86 -4.69 9.90
CA ASP A 120 -8.29 -5.91 10.47
C ASP A 120 -6.76 -5.84 10.58
N ASN A 121 -6.07 -5.43 9.51
CA ASN A 121 -4.61 -5.32 9.53
C ASN A 121 -4.14 -4.22 10.50
N PRO A 122 -4.74 -3.01 10.55
CA PRO A 122 -4.46 -2.06 11.62
C PRO A 122 -4.65 -2.64 13.04
N GLN A 123 -5.71 -3.40 13.27
CA GLN A 123 -5.92 -4.05 14.58
C GLN A 123 -4.84 -5.10 14.88
N MET A 124 -4.42 -5.88 13.90
CA MET A 124 -3.32 -6.83 14.06
C MET A 124 -2.02 -6.12 14.43
N ILE A 125 -1.70 -4.99 13.79
CA ILE A 125 -0.55 -4.16 14.16
C ILE A 125 -0.64 -3.71 15.62
N LEU A 126 -1.81 -3.19 16.04
CA LEU A 126 -2.02 -2.71 17.41
C LEU A 126 -1.86 -3.81 18.46
N TYR A 127 -2.27 -5.04 18.13
CA TYR A 127 -2.17 -6.18 19.03
C TYR A 127 -0.90 -7.01 18.85
N SER A 128 0.08 -6.52 18.08
CA SER A 128 1.32 -7.24 17.76
C SER A 128 1.08 -8.65 17.22
N LYS A 129 0.02 -8.81 16.41
CA LYS A 129 -0.31 -10.05 15.71
C LYS A 129 0.29 -10.02 14.32
N GLU A 130 0.62 -11.20 13.81
CA GLU A 130 1.06 -11.37 12.42
C GLU A 130 -0.05 -10.95 11.46
N ILE A 131 0.34 -10.25 10.40
CA ILE A 131 -0.55 -9.87 9.30
C ILE A 131 -0.40 -10.95 8.21
N PRO A 132 -1.50 -11.51 7.68
CA PRO A 132 -1.44 -12.43 6.57
C PRO A 132 -0.73 -11.80 5.37
N VAL A 133 0.28 -12.50 4.84
CA VAL A 133 1.00 -12.06 3.64
C VAL A 133 0.13 -12.39 2.42
N ALA A 134 -0.32 -11.36 1.71
CA ALA A 134 -0.94 -11.53 0.41
C ALA A 134 0.11 -11.97 -0.63
N GLU A 135 -0.32 -12.59 -1.73
CA GLU A 135 0.58 -12.90 -2.84
C GLU A 135 1.25 -11.61 -3.35
N ILE A 136 2.58 -11.55 -3.20
CA ILE A 136 3.39 -10.44 -3.66
C ILE A 136 3.62 -10.62 -5.16
N PRO A 137 3.36 -9.60 -6.00
CA PRO A 137 3.62 -9.69 -7.42
C PRO A 137 5.12 -9.84 -7.69
N VAL A 138 5.47 -10.73 -8.64
CA VAL A 138 6.85 -10.83 -9.14
C VAL A 138 7.22 -9.61 -9.99
N GLU A 139 6.23 -8.96 -10.62
CA GLU A 139 6.42 -7.78 -11.47
C GLU A 139 5.17 -6.87 -11.44
N ILE A 140 5.41 -5.56 -11.54
CA ILE A 140 4.35 -4.56 -11.66
C ILE A 140 4.00 -4.34 -13.14
N LYS A 141 2.90 -4.93 -13.59
CA LYS A 141 2.39 -4.70 -14.94
C LYS A 141 1.70 -3.34 -15.05
N THR A 142 2.42 -2.33 -15.55
CA THR A 142 1.85 -1.03 -15.89
C THR A 142 1.02 -1.14 -17.18
N ASN A 143 -0.25 -1.54 -17.08
CA ASN A 143 -1.14 -1.45 -18.24
C ASN A 143 -1.46 0.02 -18.51
N ARG A 144 -0.66 0.69 -19.35
CA ARG A 144 -0.97 2.05 -19.85
C ARG A 144 -2.24 2.11 -20.72
N SER A 145 -2.84 0.96 -21.04
CA SER A 145 -4.03 0.87 -21.87
C SER A 145 -4.86 -0.36 -21.51
N ARG A 146 -5.74 -0.25 -20.51
CA ARG A 146 -7.00 -1.01 -20.41
C ARG A 146 -7.77 -0.44 -19.23
N GLY A 147 -8.89 0.21 -19.55
CA GLY A 147 -9.77 0.81 -18.56
C GLY A 147 -10.18 -0.17 -17.47
N ILE A 148 -10.66 0.41 -16.37
CA ILE A 148 -11.09 -0.18 -15.09
C ILE A 148 -11.90 -1.49 -15.23
N LEU A 149 -12.54 -1.74 -16.37
CA LEU A 149 -13.27 -2.98 -16.69
C LEU A 149 -12.39 -4.24 -16.90
N GLY A 150 -11.11 -4.09 -17.26
CA GLY A 150 -10.29 -5.23 -17.72
C GLY A 150 -9.77 -6.17 -16.63
N ARG A 151 -9.92 -5.84 -15.34
CA ARG A 151 -9.31 -6.60 -14.23
C ARG A 151 -10.29 -7.31 -13.29
N LEU A 152 -11.61 -7.10 -13.42
CA LEU A 152 -12.63 -7.89 -12.71
C LEU A 152 -12.54 -9.39 -13.06
N THR A 153 -11.99 -9.73 -14.23
CA THR A 153 -11.81 -11.11 -14.70
C THR A 153 -10.63 -11.85 -14.07
N ASN A 154 -9.60 -11.15 -13.58
CA ASN A 154 -8.43 -11.84 -12.99
C ASN A 154 -8.67 -12.25 -11.53
N PHE A 155 -9.50 -11.52 -10.79
CA PHE A 155 -9.83 -11.87 -9.40
C PHE A 155 -10.72 -13.13 -9.33
N VAL A 156 -11.59 -13.33 -10.33
CA VAL A 156 -12.43 -14.53 -10.43
C VAL A 156 -11.62 -15.76 -10.87
N ARG A 157 -10.57 -15.58 -11.67
CA ARG A 157 -9.82 -16.71 -12.25
C ARG A 157 -8.90 -17.41 -11.26
N THR A 158 -8.33 -16.71 -10.28
CA THR A 158 -7.51 -17.32 -9.23
C THR A 158 -8.34 -18.21 -8.29
N ARG A 159 -9.65 -17.98 -8.20
CA ARG A 159 -10.56 -18.77 -7.33
C ARG A 159 -11.07 -20.08 -7.97
N LEU A 160 -10.77 -20.34 -9.24
CA LEU A 160 -11.16 -21.57 -9.94
C LEU A 160 -10.01 -22.58 -10.10
N MET A 161 -8.84 -22.33 -9.50
CA MET A 161 -7.71 -23.28 -9.50
C MET A 161 -7.34 -23.81 -8.11
N VAL A 162 -8.14 -23.48 -7.10
CA VAL A 162 -8.04 -24.03 -5.74
C VAL A 162 -9.44 -24.40 -5.29
N ASP A 163 -10.03 -25.40 -5.95
CA ASP A 163 -11.13 -26.24 -5.48
C ASP A 163 -11.00 -27.60 -6.18
#